data_AF-A0A382LH40-F1
#
_entry.id   AF-A0A382LH40-F1
#
_cell.length_a   1.000
_cell.length_b   1.000
_cell.length_c   1.000
_cell.angle_alpha   90.00
_cell.angle_beta   90.00
_cell.angle_gamma   90.00
#
_symmetry.space_group_name_H-M   'P 1'
#
loop_
_entity.id
_entity.type
_entity.pdbx_description
1 polymer ?
#
loop_
_entity_poly.entity_id
_entity_poly.type
_entity_poly.pdbx_seq_one_letter_code
_entity_poly.pdbx_strand_id
1 'polypeptide(L)'
;MSSHNSSTSESSANASIKNTVSTDNQAAGNKPTVNELAQSLNKIVSEGRNPDTLDIDTLSTEGILARINNEDAKVANAVTSQIPQIGKAVDAATISIKNGGRLIYIGAGTSGRLGILDAVECRPTFSVPDELVVGVIAGGEKAIQHAVEGAEDDVDAGRADLVALSLNHNDTVIGISASGRTPYVSGALEYARWLGCFNGAIACRPHAAIFTHADV
;
A
#
# COMPACT_ATOMS: atom_id res chain seq x y z
N MET A 1 -79.21 1.82 36.19
CA MET A 1 -79.25 0.60 35.35
C MET A 1 -77.82 0.09 35.32
N SER A 2 -77.36 -0.71 36.30
CA SER A 2 -77.70 -2.14 36.53
C SER A 2 -77.19 -3.00 35.35
N SER A 3 -76.37 -4.03 35.51
CA SER A 3 -75.78 -4.73 36.68
C SER A 3 -74.62 -5.65 36.17
N HIS A 4 -73.78 -6.37 36.93
CA HIS A 4 -73.78 -6.86 38.32
C HIS A 4 -72.34 -7.21 38.79
N ASN A 5 -72.16 -7.53 40.10
CA ASN A 5 -71.38 -8.63 40.73
C ASN A 5 -70.08 -9.21 40.12
N SER A 6 -69.10 -9.70 40.90
CA SER A 6 -68.88 -9.71 42.36
C SER A 6 -67.51 -10.29 42.73
N SER A 7 -66.91 -9.79 43.83
CA SER A 7 -66.13 -10.48 44.87
C SER A 7 -64.97 -11.47 44.55
N THR A 8 -63.90 -11.33 45.35
CA THR A 8 -62.98 -12.39 45.88
C THR A 8 -62.06 -13.13 44.89
N SER A 9 -60.85 -13.56 45.26
CA SER A 9 -60.04 -13.37 46.48
C SER A 9 -58.56 -13.71 46.22
N GLU A 10 -57.71 -13.32 47.16
CA GLU A 10 -56.34 -13.80 47.44
C GLU A 10 -55.88 -15.11 46.77
N SER A 11 -54.65 -15.11 46.22
CA SER A 11 -53.52 -15.71 46.95
C SER A 11 -52.18 -15.45 46.26
N SER A 12 -51.13 -15.37 47.08
CA SER A 12 -49.75 -15.14 46.66
C SER A 12 -49.05 -16.44 46.24
N ALA A 13 -48.38 -16.45 45.09
CA ALA A 13 -47.35 -17.43 44.76
C ALA A 13 -46.13 -16.72 44.16
N ASN A 14 -45.05 -16.62 44.94
CA ASN A 14 -43.81 -15.98 44.55
C ASN A 14 -42.93 -17.00 43.80
N ALA A 15 -42.61 -16.75 42.52
CA ALA A 15 -41.77 -17.64 41.71
C ALA A 15 -40.78 -16.85 40.86
N SER A 16 -39.50 -17.01 41.15
CA SER A 16 -38.40 -16.28 40.51
C SER A 16 -38.31 -16.53 39.01
N ILE A 17 -38.24 -15.46 38.22
CA ILE A 17 -37.96 -15.53 36.79
C ILE A 17 -36.52 -16.01 36.58
N LYS A 18 -36.37 -17.29 36.19
CA LYS A 18 -35.11 -17.79 35.63
C LYS A 18 -35.00 -17.32 34.18
N ASN A 19 -34.17 -16.32 33.95
CA ASN A 19 -33.83 -15.90 32.60
C ASN A 19 -32.92 -16.97 31.97
N THR A 20 -33.47 -17.72 31.02
CA THR A 20 -32.72 -18.71 30.23
C THR A 20 -32.88 -18.35 28.76
N VAL A 21 -31.89 -17.65 28.21
CA VAL A 21 -31.65 -17.59 26.77
C VAL A 21 -30.23 -18.09 26.53
N SER A 22 -30.11 -18.95 25.54
CA SER A 22 -28.97 -19.79 25.21
C SER A 22 -27.71 -19.02 24.80
N THR A 23 -26.57 -19.69 24.96
CA THR A 23 -25.26 -19.30 24.42
C THR A 23 -25.20 -19.47 22.89
N ASP A 24 -24.03 -19.11 22.33
CA ASP A 24 -23.55 -19.35 20.95
C ASP A 24 -23.92 -18.23 19.95
N ASN A 25 -23.01 -17.66 19.14
CA ASN A 25 -21.56 -17.87 19.06
C ASN A 25 -20.80 -16.64 18.49
N GLN A 26 -19.49 -16.60 18.81
CA GLN A 26 -18.35 -15.86 18.24
C GLN A 26 -18.51 -14.93 17.01
N ALA A 27 -17.93 -13.72 17.14
CA ALA A 27 -17.17 -13.05 16.07
C ALA A 27 -16.10 -12.07 16.61
N ALA A 28 -15.42 -12.39 17.72
CA ALA A 28 -14.26 -11.63 18.19
C ALA A 28 -12.99 -12.17 17.53
N GLY A 29 -12.57 -11.53 16.42
CA GLY A 29 -11.34 -11.89 15.73
C GLY A 29 -10.12 -11.74 16.65
N ASN A 30 -9.49 -12.86 17.00
CA ASN A 30 -8.34 -12.86 17.90
C ASN A 30 -7.16 -12.14 17.22
N LYS A 31 -6.54 -11.16 17.89
CA LYS A 31 -5.38 -10.47 17.33
C LYS A 31 -4.23 -11.48 17.19
N PRO A 32 -3.49 -11.50 16.05
CA PRO A 32 -2.41 -12.44 15.86
C PRO A 32 -1.33 -12.24 16.93
N THR A 33 -0.79 -13.34 17.43
CA THR A 33 0.34 -13.33 18.37
C THR A 33 1.59 -12.79 17.71
N VAL A 34 2.55 -12.31 18.51
CA VAL A 34 3.86 -11.84 18.01
C VAL A 34 4.57 -12.92 17.18
N ASN A 35 4.39 -14.20 17.51
CA ASN A 35 5.01 -15.32 16.81
C ASN A 35 4.34 -15.59 15.46
N GLU A 36 3.00 -15.49 15.37
CA GLU A 36 2.27 -15.56 14.10
C GLU A 36 2.59 -14.34 13.20
N LEU A 37 2.73 -13.15 13.79
CA LEU A 37 3.15 -11.95 13.08
C LEU A 37 4.56 -12.13 12.51
N ALA A 38 5.54 -12.56 13.31
CA ALA A 38 6.90 -12.86 12.85
C ALA A 38 6.93 -13.94 11.75
N GLN A 39 6.13 -15.00 11.87
CA GLN A 39 5.99 -16.03 10.83
C GLN A 39 5.32 -15.51 9.55
N SER A 40 4.41 -14.56 9.65
CA SER A 40 3.81 -13.88 8.49
C SER A 40 4.80 -12.94 7.79
N LEU A 41 5.67 -12.27 8.56
CA LEU A 41 6.75 -11.42 8.04
C LEU A 41 7.82 -12.27 7.34
N ASN A 42 8.22 -13.42 7.89
CA ASN A 42 9.19 -14.33 7.27
C ASN A 42 8.76 -14.89 5.90
N LYS A 43 7.47 -14.79 5.52
CA LYS A 43 6.97 -15.16 4.17
C LYS A 43 7.10 -14.02 3.16
N ILE A 44 7.54 -12.84 3.60
CA ILE A 44 7.73 -11.66 2.78
C ILE A 44 9.19 -11.62 2.35
N VAL A 45 9.44 -11.62 1.04
CA VAL A 45 10.81 -11.62 0.49
C VAL A 45 11.62 -10.42 1.01
N SER A 46 11.01 -9.24 1.17
CA SER A 46 11.68 -8.04 1.70
C SER A 46 11.98 -8.05 3.20
N GLU A 47 11.35 -8.93 3.99
CA GLU A 47 11.59 -9.05 5.44
C GLU A 47 12.38 -10.34 5.79
N GLY A 48 12.62 -11.19 4.79
CA GLY A 48 13.36 -12.43 4.95
C GLY A 48 14.86 -12.18 5.13
N ARG A 49 15.52 -13.00 5.95
CA ARG A 49 16.99 -12.97 6.08
C ARG A 49 17.64 -13.61 4.85
N ASN A 50 18.55 -12.89 4.20
CA ASN A 50 19.37 -13.46 3.13
C ASN A 50 20.37 -14.51 3.72
N PRO A 51 20.33 -15.78 3.27
CA PRO A 51 21.24 -16.82 3.76
C PRO A 51 22.72 -16.53 3.43
N ASP A 52 23.01 -15.79 2.36
CA ASP A 52 24.37 -15.46 1.93
C ASP A 52 25.04 -14.37 2.81
N THR A 53 24.32 -13.82 3.78
CA THR A 53 24.76 -12.70 4.64
C THR A 53 24.48 -12.93 6.13
N LEU A 54 24.33 -14.18 6.58
CA LEU A 54 24.06 -14.50 7.99
C LEU A 54 25.22 -14.16 8.94
N ASP A 55 26.42 -13.98 8.39
CA ASP A 55 27.71 -13.71 9.04
C ASP A 55 28.25 -12.29 8.76
N ILE A 56 27.46 -11.42 8.11
CA ILE A 56 27.91 -10.15 7.52
C ILE A 56 28.55 -9.17 8.53
N ASP A 57 28.14 -9.23 9.79
CA ASP A 57 28.67 -8.43 10.90
C ASP A 57 30.08 -8.88 11.37
N THR A 58 30.53 -10.05 10.93
CA THR A 58 31.85 -10.62 11.27
C THR A 58 32.88 -10.54 10.12
N LEU A 59 32.46 -10.10 8.94
CA LEU A 59 33.32 -10.00 7.75
C LEU A 59 34.25 -8.77 7.81
N SER A 60 35.33 -8.81 7.02
CA SER A 60 36.11 -7.60 6.72
C SER A 60 35.27 -6.62 5.89
N THR A 61 35.64 -5.33 5.87
CA THR A 61 34.97 -4.32 5.03
C THR A 61 34.91 -4.74 3.56
N GLU A 62 35.98 -5.30 3.01
CA GLU A 62 35.99 -5.85 1.64
C GLU A 62 35.01 -7.01 1.47
N GLY A 63 34.91 -7.90 2.47
CA GLY A 63 33.92 -8.99 2.49
C GLY A 63 32.48 -8.47 2.50
N ILE A 64 32.17 -7.47 3.32
CA ILE A 64 30.85 -6.81 3.36
C ILE A 64 30.51 -6.21 2.00
N LEU A 65 31.43 -5.43 1.41
CA LEU A 65 31.24 -4.81 0.10
C LEU A 65 31.07 -5.86 -1.02
N ALA A 66 31.82 -6.96 -0.98
CA ALA A 66 31.66 -8.07 -1.91
C ALA A 66 30.29 -8.75 -1.78
N ARG A 67 29.77 -8.94 -0.55
CA ARG A 67 28.40 -9.46 -0.34
C ARG A 67 27.35 -8.53 -0.93
N ILE A 68 27.44 -7.23 -0.67
CA ILE A 68 26.49 -6.22 -1.20
C ILE A 68 26.51 -6.22 -2.73
N ASN A 69 27.68 -6.09 -3.35
CA ASN A 69 27.83 -6.09 -4.81
C ASN A 69 27.33 -7.39 -5.48
N ASN A 70 27.45 -8.54 -4.81
CA ASN A 70 26.90 -9.81 -5.30
C ASN A 70 25.36 -9.85 -5.28
N GLU A 71 24.70 -9.10 -4.41
CA GLU A 71 23.24 -8.91 -4.44
C GLU A 71 22.84 -7.88 -5.51
N ASP A 72 23.56 -6.77 -5.63
CA ASP A 72 23.31 -5.74 -6.64
C ASP A 72 23.35 -6.33 -8.07
N ALA A 73 24.29 -7.23 -8.32
CA ALA A 73 24.41 -7.95 -9.60
C ALA A 73 23.15 -8.78 -9.98
N LYS A 74 22.27 -9.11 -9.02
CA LYS A 74 21.01 -9.84 -9.26
C LYS A 74 19.90 -8.92 -9.81
N VAL A 75 19.97 -7.60 -9.55
CA VAL A 75 18.91 -6.64 -9.86
C VAL A 75 18.62 -6.55 -11.38
N ALA A 76 19.65 -6.48 -12.22
CA ALA A 76 19.47 -6.38 -13.67
C ALA A 76 18.72 -7.59 -14.27
N ASN A 77 18.96 -8.80 -13.74
CA ASN A 77 18.26 -10.01 -14.15
C ASN A 77 16.79 -9.99 -13.69
N ALA A 78 16.53 -9.49 -12.48
CA ALA A 78 15.15 -9.30 -12.00
C ALA A 78 14.37 -8.32 -12.89
N VAL A 79 14.96 -7.16 -13.22
CA VAL A 79 14.36 -6.17 -14.14
C VAL A 79 14.14 -6.76 -15.53
N THR A 80 15.09 -7.56 -16.05
CA THR A 80 14.95 -8.24 -17.34
C THR A 80 13.69 -9.10 -17.43
N SER A 81 13.32 -9.79 -16.34
CA SER A 81 12.08 -10.59 -16.28
C SER A 81 10.79 -9.75 -16.35
N GLN A 82 10.86 -8.45 -16.03
CA GLN A 82 9.72 -7.55 -15.98
C GLN A 82 9.59 -6.64 -17.22
N ILE A 83 10.53 -6.69 -18.17
CA ILE A 83 10.49 -5.92 -19.43
C ILE A 83 9.11 -5.96 -20.12
N PRO A 84 8.37 -7.08 -20.20
CA PRO A 84 7.04 -7.11 -20.83
C PRO A 84 5.97 -6.28 -20.10
N GLN A 85 6.07 -6.06 -18.79
CA GLN A 85 5.14 -5.21 -18.04
C GLN A 85 5.61 -3.75 -18.06
N ILE A 86 6.92 -3.51 -17.93
CA ILE A 86 7.54 -2.19 -18.08
C ILE A 86 7.18 -1.59 -19.45
N GLY A 87 7.24 -2.39 -20.53
CA GLY A 87 6.84 -1.96 -21.87
C GLY A 87 5.39 -1.45 -21.94
N LYS A 88 4.44 -2.15 -21.30
CA LYS A 88 3.04 -1.68 -21.24
C LYS A 88 2.88 -0.38 -20.47
N ALA A 89 3.61 -0.22 -19.35
CA ALA A 89 3.60 1.02 -18.58
C ALA A 89 4.16 2.19 -19.39
N VAL A 90 5.24 1.97 -20.15
CA VAL A 90 5.83 2.95 -21.07
C VAL A 90 4.88 3.30 -22.21
N ASP A 91 4.22 2.32 -22.83
CA ASP A 91 3.24 2.54 -23.90
C ASP A 91 2.05 3.37 -23.38
N ALA A 92 1.52 3.04 -22.20
CA ALA A 92 0.42 3.77 -21.57
C ALA A 92 0.81 5.20 -21.20
N ALA A 93 1.94 5.40 -20.53
CA ALA A 93 2.46 6.74 -20.20
C ALA A 93 2.70 7.58 -21.47
N THR A 94 3.20 6.95 -22.54
CA THR A 94 3.36 7.60 -23.85
C THR A 94 2.04 8.04 -24.47
N ILE A 95 0.97 7.25 -24.32
CA ILE A 95 -0.38 7.61 -24.77
C ILE A 95 -0.95 8.75 -23.93
N SER A 96 -0.86 8.66 -22.60
CA SER A 96 -1.25 9.72 -21.65
C SER A 96 -0.62 11.07 -21.99
N ILE A 97 0.71 11.10 -22.12
CA ILE A 97 1.48 12.30 -22.47
C ILE A 97 1.06 12.88 -23.83
N LYS A 98 0.86 12.04 -24.86
CA LYS A 98 0.39 12.49 -26.19
C LYS A 98 -1.02 13.09 -26.15
N ASN A 99 -1.85 12.66 -25.21
CA ASN A 99 -3.21 13.18 -25.00
C ASN A 99 -3.27 14.37 -24.03
N GLY A 100 -2.12 14.89 -23.57
CA GLY A 100 -2.04 16.03 -22.65
C GLY A 100 -2.21 15.67 -21.16
N GLY A 101 -2.16 14.39 -20.81
CA GLY A 101 -2.01 13.91 -19.43
C GLY A 101 -0.55 13.85 -18.98
N ARG A 102 -0.36 13.43 -17.72
CA ARG A 102 0.93 13.39 -17.02
C ARG A 102 1.36 11.95 -16.68
N LEU A 103 2.62 11.78 -16.32
CA LEU A 103 3.13 10.60 -15.61
C LEU A 103 3.31 10.96 -14.12
N ILE A 104 2.68 10.19 -13.23
CA ILE A 104 2.67 10.49 -11.79
C ILE A 104 3.22 9.28 -11.02
N TYR A 105 4.36 9.45 -10.35
CA TYR A 105 4.90 8.48 -9.41
C TYR A 105 4.36 8.75 -8.00
N ILE A 106 3.94 7.71 -7.28
CA ILE A 106 3.45 7.86 -5.91
C ILE A 106 4.00 6.78 -4.99
N GLY A 107 4.59 7.18 -3.86
CA GLY A 107 5.24 6.26 -2.92
C GLY A 107 5.50 6.86 -1.55
N ALA A 108 6.01 6.04 -0.63
CA ALA A 108 6.46 6.48 0.70
C ALA A 108 7.97 6.28 0.85
N GLY A 109 8.60 7.02 1.78
CA GLY A 109 10.01 6.88 2.13
C GLY A 109 10.94 6.88 0.90
N THR A 110 11.82 5.88 0.80
CA THR A 110 12.75 5.74 -0.34
C THR A 110 12.04 5.61 -1.67
N SER A 111 10.91 4.89 -1.74
CA SER A 111 10.14 4.73 -2.99
C SER A 111 9.56 6.05 -3.48
N GLY A 112 9.02 6.89 -2.58
CA GLY A 112 8.57 8.24 -2.94
C GLY A 112 9.73 9.17 -3.35
N ARG A 113 10.88 9.09 -2.67
CA ARG A 113 12.08 9.87 -3.04
C ARG A 113 12.63 9.50 -4.42
N LEU A 114 12.61 8.22 -4.79
CA LEU A 114 13.02 7.78 -6.13
C LEU A 114 12.05 8.28 -7.22
N GLY A 115 10.74 8.28 -6.97
CA GLY A 115 9.77 8.88 -7.88
C GLY A 115 9.95 10.40 -8.05
N ILE A 116 10.34 11.11 -6.99
CA ILE A 116 10.72 12.53 -7.07
C ILE A 116 12.02 12.72 -7.86
N LEU A 117 13.04 11.88 -7.64
CA LEU A 117 14.32 11.95 -8.35
C LEU A 117 14.14 11.84 -9.87
N ASP A 118 13.42 10.82 -10.34
CA ASP A 118 13.15 10.61 -11.78
C ASP A 118 12.36 11.79 -12.38
N ALA A 119 11.35 12.27 -11.66
CA ALA A 119 10.54 13.42 -12.08
C ALA A 119 11.37 14.70 -12.25
N VAL A 120 12.23 15.06 -11.28
CA VAL A 120 13.02 16.31 -11.38
C VAL A 120 14.12 16.24 -12.44
N GLU A 121 14.59 15.04 -12.81
CA GLU A 121 15.56 14.84 -13.89
C GLU A 121 14.93 14.97 -15.30
N CYS A 122 13.61 14.76 -15.43
CA CYS A 122 12.93 14.82 -16.72
C CYS A 122 12.99 16.20 -17.39
N ARG A 123 12.73 17.28 -16.64
CA ARG A 123 12.77 18.66 -17.16
C ARG A 123 14.12 19.06 -17.77
N PRO A 124 15.27 18.99 -17.06
CA PRO A 124 16.55 19.37 -17.64
C PRO A 124 17.02 18.40 -18.75
N THR A 125 16.65 17.12 -18.68
CA THR A 125 17.10 16.11 -19.66
C THR A 125 16.33 16.18 -20.97
N PHE A 126 15.00 16.36 -20.91
CA PHE A 126 14.11 16.29 -22.08
C PHE A 126 13.49 17.64 -22.47
N SER A 127 13.80 18.73 -21.74
CA SER A 127 13.24 20.07 -21.96
C SER A 127 11.71 20.13 -21.88
N VAL A 128 11.12 19.35 -20.98
CA VAL A 128 9.66 19.27 -20.73
C VAL A 128 9.22 20.17 -19.56
N PRO A 129 7.93 20.53 -19.46
CA PRO A 129 7.38 21.25 -18.31
C PRO A 129 7.54 20.46 -17.00
N ASP A 130 7.64 21.20 -15.88
CA ASP A 130 7.72 20.63 -14.52
C ASP A 130 6.50 19.75 -14.17
N GLU A 131 5.34 20.03 -14.76
CA GLU A 131 4.08 19.34 -14.49
C GLU A 131 3.91 18.02 -15.27
N LEU A 132 4.78 17.71 -16.25
CA LEU A 132 4.60 16.55 -17.13
C LEU A 132 4.90 15.23 -16.43
N VAL A 133 5.90 15.21 -15.56
CA VAL A 133 6.30 14.06 -14.75
C VAL A 133 6.38 14.51 -13.30
N VAL A 134 5.57 13.90 -12.43
CA VAL A 134 5.35 14.37 -11.05
C VAL A 134 5.66 13.26 -10.05
N GLY A 135 6.52 13.54 -9.08
CA GLY A 135 6.79 12.64 -7.94
C GLY A 135 6.01 13.06 -6.69
N VAL A 136 5.26 12.12 -6.11
CA VAL A 136 4.43 12.34 -4.92
C VAL A 136 4.91 11.45 -3.77
N ILE A 137 5.15 12.05 -2.61
CA ILE A 137 5.67 11.36 -1.43
C ILE A 137 4.73 11.49 -0.23
N ALA A 138 4.43 10.34 0.39
CA ALA A 138 3.67 10.29 1.64
C ALA A 138 4.30 11.18 2.71
N GLY A 139 3.51 12.10 3.30
CA GLY A 139 4.00 13.10 4.26
C GLY A 139 4.52 14.40 3.64
N GLY A 140 4.41 14.56 2.32
CA GLY A 140 4.71 15.80 1.59
C GLY A 140 6.19 16.20 1.61
N GLU A 141 6.48 17.49 1.35
CA GLU A 141 7.86 18.00 1.19
C GLU A 141 8.80 17.65 2.36
N LYS A 142 8.28 17.59 3.60
CA LYS A 142 9.05 17.20 4.79
C LYS A 142 9.62 15.78 4.67
N ALA A 143 8.89 14.88 4.01
CA ALA A 143 9.31 13.50 3.79
C ALA A 143 10.48 13.36 2.80
N ILE A 144 10.78 14.41 2.01
CA ILE A 144 11.95 14.42 1.11
C ILE A 144 13.24 14.32 1.94
N GLN A 145 13.39 15.19 2.95
CA GLN A 145 14.61 15.29 3.77
C GLN A 145 14.59 14.40 5.02
N HIS A 146 13.41 14.09 5.56
CA HIS A 146 13.26 13.35 6.81
C HIS A 146 12.28 12.19 6.68
N ALA A 147 12.33 11.22 7.59
CA ALA A 147 11.25 10.24 7.72
C ALA A 147 10.05 10.91 8.42
N VAL A 148 8.84 10.64 7.93
CA VAL A 148 7.59 11.04 8.59
C VAL A 148 6.90 9.76 9.08
N GLU A 149 6.86 9.57 10.39
CA GLU A 149 6.28 8.38 11.02
C GLU A 149 4.78 8.26 10.72
N GLY A 150 4.32 7.05 10.39
CA GLY A 150 2.91 6.76 10.07
C GLY A 150 2.39 7.29 8.73
N ALA A 151 3.16 8.10 8.00
CA ALA A 151 2.71 8.67 6.72
C ALA A 151 2.40 7.60 5.65
N GLU A 152 3.06 6.44 5.71
CA GLU A 152 2.85 5.35 4.76
C GLU A 152 1.60 4.50 5.07
N ASP A 153 1.09 4.58 6.30
CA ASP A 153 -0.06 3.81 6.81
C ASP A 153 -1.42 4.48 6.54
N ASP A 154 -1.43 5.75 6.12
CA ASP A 154 -2.64 6.50 5.81
C ASP A 154 -3.13 6.22 4.37
N VAL A 155 -4.18 5.40 4.25
CA VAL A 155 -4.84 5.04 2.98
C VAL A 155 -5.46 6.26 2.30
N ASP A 156 -6.11 7.14 3.07
CA ASP A 156 -6.87 8.26 2.54
C ASP A 156 -5.95 9.40 2.06
N ALA A 157 -4.78 9.56 2.68
CA ALA A 157 -3.76 10.53 2.26
C ALA A 157 -3.30 10.33 0.80
N GLY A 158 -3.10 9.08 0.37
CA GLY A 158 -2.68 8.79 -1.01
C GLY A 158 -3.72 9.21 -2.05
N ARG A 159 -5.01 9.11 -1.70
CA ARG A 159 -6.11 9.67 -2.49
C ARG A 159 -6.14 11.20 -2.40
N ALA A 160 -5.95 11.77 -1.20
CA ALA A 160 -6.01 13.22 -0.99
C ALA A 160 -4.94 13.96 -1.79
N ASP A 161 -3.72 13.44 -1.88
CA ASP A 161 -2.63 14.04 -2.67
C ASP A 161 -2.93 13.98 -4.18
N LEU A 162 -3.51 12.88 -4.68
CA LEU A 162 -3.96 12.80 -6.09
C LEU A 162 -5.14 13.73 -6.39
N VAL A 163 -6.05 13.94 -5.44
CA VAL A 163 -7.12 14.96 -5.55
C VAL A 163 -6.53 16.36 -5.60
N ALA A 164 -5.56 16.67 -4.73
CA ALA A 164 -4.87 17.97 -4.72
C ALA A 164 -4.13 18.26 -6.03
N LEU A 165 -3.53 17.22 -6.64
CA LEU A 165 -2.91 17.29 -7.97
C LEU A 165 -3.90 17.36 -9.13
N SER A 166 -5.21 17.40 -8.87
CA SER A 166 -6.27 17.38 -9.88
C SER A 166 -6.10 16.21 -10.88
N LEU A 167 -5.84 15.01 -10.36
CA LEU A 167 -5.72 13.79 -11.15
C LEU A 167 -6.93 13.61 -12.08
N ASN A 168 -6.69 13.26 -13.33
CA ASN A 168 -7.75 13.01 -14.31
C ASN A 168 -7.43 11.76 -15.16
N HIS A 169 -8.45 11.24 -15.87
CA HIS A 169 -8.37 10.00 -16.65
C HIS A 169 -7.31 9.97 -17.77
N ASN A 170 -6.76 11.12 -18.18
CA ASN A 170 -5.65 11.16 -19.15
C ASN A 170 -4.28 10.93 -18.50
N ASP A 171 -4.15 11.05 -17.18
CA ASP A 171 -2.91 10.81 -16.44
C ASP A 171 -2.63 9.30 -16.30
N THR A 172 -1.35 8.93 -16.21
CA THR A 172 -0.87 7.59 -15.82
C THR A 172 -0.29 7.66 -14.41
N VAL A 173 -0.71 6.75 -13.52
CA VAL A 173 -0.23 6.68 -12.12
C VAL A 173 0.60 5.41 -11.89
N ILE A 174 1.81 5.55 -11.35
CA ILE A 174 2.71 4.45 -11.01
C ILE A 174 2.95 4.43 -9.49
N GLY A 175 2.37 3.45 -8.80
CA GLY A 175 2.50 3.25 -7.36
C GLY A 175 3.76 2.44 -7.01
N ILE A 176 4.60 2.95 -6.12
CA ILE A 176 5.90 2.35 -5.79
C ILE A 176 5.94 1.97 -4.30
N SER A 177 6.01 0.67 -4.02
CA SER A 177 6.19 0.12 -2.66
C SER A 177 6.94 -1.20 -2.70
N ALA A 178 8.19 -1.21 -2.25
CA ALA A 178 9.03 -2.42 -2.25
C ALA A 178 8.38 -3.59 -1.47
N SER A 179 7.72 -3.29 -0.34
CA SER A 179 7.01 -4.29 0.47
C SER A 179 5.73 -4.81 -0.20
N GLY A 180 5.19 -4.06 -1.16
CA GLY A 180 3.98 -4.38 -1.92
C GLY A 180 2.67 -4.23 -1.15
N ARG A 181 2.68 -3.56 0.01
CA ARG A 181 1.54 -3.48 0.94
C ARG A 181 1.32 -2.11 1.59
N THR A 182 2.06 -1.08 1.17
CA THR A 182 1.98 0.26 1.77
C THR A 182 0.57 0.86 1.61
N PRO A 183 -0.18 1.08 2.71
CA PRO A 183 -1.59 1.53 2.64
C PRO A 183 -1.81 2.80 1.82
N TYR A 184 -0.95 3.81 1.97
CA TYR A 184 -0.95 5.05 1.18
C TYR A 184 -0.89 4.79 -0.35
N VAL A 185 -0.07 3.83 -0.80
CA VAL A 185 0.05 3.49 -2.22
C VAL A 185 -1.18 2.72 -2.71
N SER A 186 -1.76 1.86 -1.87
CA SER A 186 -3.01 1.15 -2.20
C SER A 186 -4.18 2.12 -2.43
N GLY A 187 -4.40 3.07 -1.52
CA GLY A 187 -5.48 4.06 -1.64
C GLY A 187 -5.31 5.00 -2.84
N ALA A 188 -4.07 5.35 -3.17
CA ALA A 188 -3.73 6.10 -4.37
C ALA A 188 -4.11 5.33 -5.66
N LEU A 189 -3.70 4.07 -5.78
CA LEU A 189 -4.00 3.23 -6.96
C LEU A 189 -5.49 2.90 -7.08
N GLU A 190 -6.17 2.64 -5.96
CA GLU A 190 -7.63 2.45 -5.95
C GLU A 190 -8.36 3.69 -6.49
N TYR A 191 -7.94 4.90 -6.07
CA TYR A 191 -8.51 6.14 -6.57
C TYR A 191 -8.21 6.41 -8.05
N ALA A 192 -6.98 6.16 -8.50
CA ALA A 192 -6.60 6.28 -9.91
C ALA A 192 -7.43 5.34 -10.80
N ARG A 193 -7.58 4.07 -10.38
CA ARG A 193 -8.43 3.08 -11.04
C ARG A 193 -9.91 3.53 -11.08
N TRP A 194 -10.43 4.09 -10.00
CA TRP A 194 -11.80 4.60 -9.93
C TRP A 194 -12.06 5.78 -10.88
N LEU A 195 -11.07 6.66 -11.08
CA LEU A 195 -11.13 7.73 -12.07
C LEU A 195 -11.01 7.25 -13.52
N GLY A 196 -10.62 5.99 -13.76
CA GLY A 196 -10.34 5.47 -15.09
C GLY A 196 -8.97 5.87 -15.66
N CYS A 197 -8.04 6.30 -14.80
CA CYS A 197 -6.63 6.46 -15.18
C CYS A 197 -6.02 5.08 -15.47
N PHE A 198 -5.08 5.00 -16.41
CA PHE A 198 -4.19 3.82 -16.46
C PHE A 198 -3.30 3.83 -15.22
N ASN A 199 -3.14 2.69 -14.56
CA ASN A 199 -2.32 2.62 -13.35
C ASN A 199 -1.47 1.34 -13.26
N GLY A 200 -0.23 1.50 -12.78
CA GLY A 200 0.74 0.41 -12.64
C GLY A 200 1.37 0.37 -11.25
N ALA A 201 1.91 -0.77 -10.85
CA ALA A 201 2.46 -0.97 -9.52
C ALA A 201 3.84 -1.65 -9.51
N ILE A 202 4.78 -1.06 -8.77
CA ILE A 202 6.15 -1.58 -8.59
C ILE A 202 6.32 -2.09 -7.16
N ALA A 203 6.54 -3.40 -7.01
CA ALA A 203 6.88 -4.05 -5.75
C ALA A 203 7.91 -5.17 -5.93
N CYS A 204 8.72 -5.41 -4.90
CA CYS A 204 9.74 -6.47 -4.88
C CYS A 204 9.18 -7.80 -4.32
N ARG A 205 7.86 -8.02 -4.42
CA ARG A 205 7.16 -9.19 -3.88
C ARG A 205 6.16 -9.75 -4.89
N PRO A 206 6.18 -11.07 -5.18
CA PRO A 206 5.08 -11.74 -5.86
C PRO A 206 3.76 -11.54 -5.12
N HIS A 207 2.66 -11.37 -5.85
CA HIS A 207 1.30 -11.20 -5.30
C HIS A 207 1.20 -10.08 -4.24
N ALA A 208 1.86 -8.95 -4.48
CA ALA A 208 1.72 -7.74 -3.68
C ALA A 208 0.25 -7.27 -3.63
N ALA A 209 -0.19 -6.72 -2.49
CA ALA A 209 -1.56 -6.23 -2.32
C ALA A 209 -1.88 -5.09 -3.30
N ILE A 210 -0.91 -4.20 -3.56
CA ILE A 210 -1.05 -3.09 -4.51
C ILE A 210 -1.35 -3.57 -5.95
N PHE A 211 -0.98 -4.80 -6.33
CA PHE A 211 -1.28 -5.37 -7.65
C PHE A 211 -2.78 -5.65 -7.86
N THR A 212 -3.60 -5.64 -6.80
CA THR A 212 -5.05 -5.84 -6.92
C THR A 212 -5.75 -4.67 -7.61
N HIS A 213 -5.16 -3.47 -7.53
CA HIS A 213 -5.72 -2.24 -8.09
C HIS A 213 -5.05 -1.84 -9.41
N ALA A 214 -3.82 -2.31 -9.65
CA ALA A 214 -3.04 -2.03 -10.84
C ALA A 214 -3.52 -2.78 -12.10
N ASP A 215 -3.27 -2.17 -13.25
CA ASP A 215 -3.46 -2.77 -14.57
C ASP A 215 -2.17 -3.48 -15.06
N VAL A 216 -0.99 -3.09 -14.53
CA VAL A 216 0.34 -3.66 -14.81
C VAL A 216 1.24 -3.75 -13.59
#